data_AF-A0A1M6G0J3-F1
#
_entry.id   AF-A0A1M6G0J3-F1
#
_cell.length_a   1.000
_cell.length_b   1.000
_cell.length_c   1.000
_cell.angle_alpha   90.00
_cell.angle_beta   90.00
_cell.angle_gamma   90.00
#
_symmetry.space_group_name_H-M   'P 1'
#
loop_
_entity.id
_entity.type
_entity.pdbx_description
1 polymer ?
#
loop_
_entity_poly.entity_id
_entity_poly.type
_entity_poly.pdbx_seq_one_letter_code
_entity_poly.pdbx_strand_id
1 'polypeptide(L)'
;MFDIGMTELLVIGIVALIVVGPKDLPGMFRTLGRFTGKVKGMAREFQKAMDDAADDAGVKDIGRDLKGMSNPKKYGLDKLNEAADSFEKWDPKKSAKAAKPRTPVDAEKRDAALQAQPEPKKDTGTAADTPLTSAKDDQA
;
A
#
# COMPACT_ATOMS: atom_id res chain seq x y z
N MET A 1 -13.58 10.30 8.70
CA MET A 1 -13.45 10.12 10.17
C MET A 1 -12.08 10.60 10.69
N PHE A 2 -11.54 11.67 10.11
CA PHE A 2 -10.37 12.38 10.64
C PHE A 2 -10.71 13.86 10.62
N ASP A 3 -11.57 14.27 11.55
CA ASP A 3 -11.81 15.68 11.85
C ASP A 3 -10.60 16.21 12.64
N ILE A 4 -9.43 16.25 12.00
CA ILE A 4 -8.27 16.98 12.53
C ILE A 4 -8.57 18.46 12.30
N GLY A 5 -9.46 18.99 13.13
CA GLY A 5 -9.77 20.40 13.20
C GLY A 5 -8.76 21.15 14.07
N MET A 6 -8.91 22.46 14.14
CA MET A 6 -8.14 23.30 15.05
C MET A 6 -8.31 22.87 16.52
N THR A 7 -9.50 22.34 16.86
CA THR A 7 -9.82 21.86 18.21
C THR A 7 -9.02 20.61 18.58
N GLU A 8 -9.00 19.57 17.73
CA GLU A 8 -8.15 18.38 17.91
C GLU A 8 -6.66 18.73 18.03
N LEU A 9 -6.18 19.65 17.18
CA LEU A 9 -4.79 20.07 17.21
C LEU A 9 -4.43 20.76 18.54
N LEU A 10 -5.37 21.54 19.11
CA LEU A 10 -5.22 22.14 20.43
C LEU A 10 -5.20 21.09 21.54
N VAL A 11 -6.07 20.07 21.48
CA VAL A 11 -6.07 18.95 22.45
C VAL A 11 -4.74 18.20 22.41
N ILE A 12 -4.25 17.86 21.21
CA ILE A 12 -2.94 17.21 21.03
C ILE A 12 -1.82 18.10 21.56
N GLY A 13 -1.90 19.41 21.32
CA GLY A 13 -0.96 20.40 21.87
C GLY A 13 -0.91 20.37 23.39
N ILE A 14 -2.07 20.37 24.06
CA ILE A 14 -2.14 20.29 25.53
C ILE A 14 -1.55 18.98 26.04
N VAL A 15 -1.92 17.84 25.44
CA VAL A 15 -1.38 16.52 25.82
C VAL A 15 0.14 16.49 25.65
N ALA A 16 0.66 17.03 24.53
CA ALA A 16 2.09 17.10 24.29
C ALA A 16 2.81 18.00 25.32
N LEU A 17 2.20 19.10 25.76
CA LEU A 17 2.75 19.94 26.83
C LEU A 17 2.82 19.22 28.18
N ILE A 18 1.86 18.36 28.49
CA ILE A 18 1.86 17.59 29.76
C ILE A 18 2.91 16.47 29.70
N VAL A 19 2.98 15.73 28.60
CA VAL A 19 3.84 14.54 28.46
C VAL A 19 5.31 14.93 28.29
N VAL A 20 5.58 15.91 27.42
CA VAL A 20 6.95 16.34 27.09
C VAL A 20 7.39 17.48 28.00
N GLY A 21 6.46 18.35 28.40
CA GLY A 21 6.76 19.55 29.17
C GLY A 21 6.73 20.83 28.31
N PRO A 22 6.22 21.95 28.83
CA PRO A 22 6.07 23.20 28.08
C PRO A 22 7.41 23.86 27.69
N LYS A 23 8.50 23.51 28.37
CA LYS A 23 9.84 24.05 28.12
C LYS A 23 10.63 23.23 27.10
N ASP A 24 10.35 21.94 27.00
CA ASP A 24 11.13 21.02 26.15
C ASP A 24 10.60 20.97 24.72
N LEU A 25 9.28 21.08 24.53
CA LEU A 25 8.65 21.21 23.21
C LEU A 25 9.27 22.31 22.31
N PRO A 26 9.40 23.58 22.75
CA PRO A 26 9.99 24.63 21.91
C PRO A 26 11.48 24.39 21.62
N GLY A 27 12.20 23.70 22.51
CA GLY A 27 13.57 23.24 22.27
C GLY A 27 13.63 22.17 21.19
N MET A 28 12.77 21.15 21.29
CA MET A 28 12.66 20.06 20.30
C MET A 28 12.29 20.59 18.92
N PHE A 29 11.31 21.50 18.82
CA PHE A 29 10.95 22.12 17.54
C PHE A 29 12.09 22.94 16.94
N ARG A 30 12.91 23.62 17.76
CA ARG A 30 14.11 24.31 17.26
C ARG A 30 15.13 23.33 16.69
N THR A 31 15.34 22.19 17.34
CA THR A 31 16.29 21.16 16.89
C THR A 31 15.80 20.48 15.62
N LEU A 32 14.55 20.00 15.62
CA LEU A 32 13.88 19.44 14.44
C LEU A 32 13.86 20.45 13.28
N GLY A 33 13.52 21.70 13.56
CA GLY A 33 13.49 22.77 12.55
C GLY A 33 14.85 23.02 11.91
N ARG A 34 15.93 23.03 12.70
CA ARG A 34 17.30 23.15 12.17
C ARG A 34 17.69 21.94 11.32
N PHE A 35 17.33 20.73 11.75
CA PHE A 35 17.60 19.50 11.00
C PHE A 35 16.85 19.50 9.67
N THR A 36 15.54 19.71 9.70
CA THR A 36 14.69 19.82 8.51
C THR A 36 15.14 20.96 7.61
N GLY A 37 15.60 22.09 8.16
CA GLY A 37 16.15 23.20 7.39
C GLY A 37 17.42 22.83 6.62
N LYS A 38 18.34 22.08 7.23
CA LYS A 38 19.55 21.58 6.57
C LYS A 38 19.19 20.60 5.45
N VAL A 39 18.31 19.63 5.73
CA VAL A 39 17.83 18.67 4.73
C VAL A 39 17.11 19.39 3.58
N LYS A 40 16.30 20.41 3.87
CA LYS A 40 15.62 21.25 2.87
C LYS A 40 16.61 22.00 1.99
N GLY A 41 17.70 22.52 2.56
CA GLY A 41 18.81 23.11 1.81
C GLY A 41 19.40 22.07 0.85
N MET A 42 19.92 20.96 1.41
CA MET A 42 20.52 19.87 0.62
C MET A 42 19.59 19.36 -0.48
N ALA A 43 18.29 19.25 -0.22
CA ALA A 43 17.30 18.86 -1.23
C ALA A 43 17.13 19.90 -2.34
N ARG A 44 17.26 21.21 -2.06
CA ARG A 44 17.27 22.27 -3.09
C ARG A 44 18.53 22.19 -3.95
N GLU A 45 19.70 21.97 -3.35
CA GLU A 45 20.94 21.77 -4.11
C GLU A 45 20.87 20.50 -4.96
N PHE A 46 20.35 19.40 -4.43
CA PHE A 46 20.14 18.15 -5.18
C PHE A 46 19.12 18.34 -6.31
N GLN A 47 17.99 19.00 -6.05
CA GLN A 47 17.00 19.33 -7.07
C GLN A 47 17.64 20.14 -8.20
N LYS A 48 18.45 21.15 -7.86
CA LYS A 48 19.15 21.97 -8.84
C LYS A 48 20.17 21.16 -9.64
N ALA A 49 20.98 20.34 -8.98
CA ALA A 49 21.97 19.48 -9.66
C ALA A 49 21.31 18.39 -10.52
N MET A 50 20.18 17.84 -10.08
CA MET A 50 19.38 16.89 -10.86
C MET A 50 18.69 17.56 -12.04
N ASP A 51 18.12 18.77 -11.88
CA ASP A 51 17.52 19.51 -12.98
C ASP A 51 18.59 19.86 -14.03
N ASP A 52 19.76 20.35 -13.59
CA ASP A 52 20.93 20.65 -14.44
C ASP A 52 21.43 19.37 -15.17
N ALA A 53 21.49 18.21 -14.48
CA ALA A 53 21.91 16.94 -15.08
C ALA A 53 20.82 16.27 -15.94
N ALA A 54 19.54 16.48 -15.64
CA ALA A 54 18.40 15.92 -16.37
C ALA A 54 18.09 16.65 -17.68
N ASP A 55 18.58 17.89 -17.81
CA ASP A 55 18.56 18.62 -19.08
C ASP A 55 19.64 18.10 -20.05
N ASP A 56 20.76 17.55 -19.54
CA ASP A 56 21.87 16.99 -20.34
C ASP A 56 21.75 15.47 -20.58
N ALA A 57 21.32 14.70 -19.58
CA ALA A 57 20.97 13.29 -19.69
C ALA A 57 19.45 13.18 -19.61
N GLY A 58 18.75 12.51 -20.54
CA GLY A 58 17.27 12.46 -20.69
C GLY A 58 16.41 11.95 -19.51
N VAL A 59 16.83 12.16 -18.27
CA VAL A 59 16.18 11.90 -16.99
C VAL A 59 14.93 12.78 -16.79
N LYS A 60 14.74 13.83 -17.60
CA LYS A 60 13.52 14.66 -17.62
C LYS A 60 12.24 13.85 -17.83
N ASP A 61 12.32 12.76 -18.60
CA ASP A 61 11.19 11.86 -18.83
C ASP A 61 10.89 11.00 -17.59
N ILE A 62 11.91 10.52 -16.88
CA ILE A 62 11.78 9.79 -15.62
C ILE A 62 11.14 10.68 -14.54
N GLY A 63 11.57 11.95 -14.44
CA GLY A 63 10.98 12.92 -13.54
C GLY A 63 9.51 13.21 -13.85
N ARG A 64 9.13 13.20 -15.12
CA ARG A 64 7.74 13.43 -15.58
C ARG A 64 6.84 12.23 -15.27
N ASP A 65 7.33 11.01 -15.43
CA ASP A 65 6.62 9.77 -15.08
C ASP A 65 6.43 9.62 -13.57
N LEU A 66 7.48 9.87 -12.79
CA LEU A 66 7.41 9.90 -11.32
C LEU A 66 6.43 10.98 -10.84
N LYS A 67 6.45 12.16 -11.46
CA LYS A 67 5.51 13.24 -11.13
C LYS A 67 4.07 12.88 -11.51
N GLY A 68 3.88 12.18 -12.63
CA GLY A 68 2.60 11.59 -13.02
C GLY A 68 2.08 10.59 -11.99
N MET A 69 2.98 9.76 -11.44
CA MET A 69 2.70 8.79 -10.38
C MET A 69 2.38 9.44 -9.03
N SER A 70 3.05 10.54 -8.71
CA SER A 70 2.82 11.29 -7.47
C SER A 70 1.56 12.16 -7.47
N ASN A 71 0.80 12.22 -8.57
CA ASN A 71 -0.42 13.01 -8.63
C ASN A 71 -1.63 12.11 -8.32
N PRO A 72 -2.03 11.95 -7.03
CA PRO A 72 -3.01 10.96 -6.58
C PRO A 72 -4.39 11.16 -7.23
N LYS A 73 -4.69 12.37 -7.71
CA LYS A 73 -5.94 12.65 -8.44
C LYS A 73 -5.98 11.94 -9.79
N LYS A 74 -4.88 11.89 -10.56
CA LYS A 74 -4.89 11.21 -11.87
C LYS A 74 -4.96 9.70 -11.69
N TYR A 75 -4.09 9.15 -10.84
CA TYR A 75 -4.14 7.72 -10.50
C TYR A 75 -5.48 7.31 -9.88
N GLY A 76 -6.09 8.15 -9.04
CA GLY A 76 -7.41 7.91 -8.48
C GLY A 76 -8.51 7.96 -9.53
N LEU A 77 -8.51 8.97 -10.41
CA LEU A 77 -9.50 9.11 -11.48
C LEU A 77 -9.39 8.02 -12.54
N ASP A 78 -8.19 7.62 -12.93
CA ASP A 78 -7.95 6.53 -13.89
C ASP A 78 -8.44 5.20 -13.32
N LYS A 79 -8.18 4.92 -12.04
CA LYS A 79 -8.70 3.73 -11.36
C LYS A 79 -10.22 3.76 -11.17
N LEU A 80 -10.80 4.94 -10.91
CA LEU A 80 -12.26 5.10 -10.81
C LEU A 80 -12.94 4.88 -12.16
N ASN A 81 -12.38 5.42 -13.24
CA ASN A 81 -12.90 5.22 -14.59
C ASN A 81 -12.78 3.74 -15.01
N GLU A 82 -11.66 3.09 -14.73
CA GLU A 82 -11.49 1.67 -15.06
C GLU A 82 -12.40 0.75 -14.23
N ALA A 83 -12.67 1.12 -12.97
CA ALA A 83 -13.67 0.45 -12.14
C ALA A 83 -15.09 0.67 -12.67
N ALA A 84 -15.42 1.88 -13.12
CA ALA A 84 -16.71 2.19 -13.74
C ALA A 84 -16.91 1.41 -15.04
N ASP A 85 -15.91 1.35 -15.92
CA ASP A 85 -15.92 0.56 -17.15
C ASP A 85 -16.10 -0.95 -16.87
N SER A 86 -15.44 -1.46 -15.83
CA SER A 86 -15.55 -2.85 -15.41
C SER A 86 -16.94 -3.17 -14.84
N PHE A 87 -17.55 -2.20 -14.15
CA PHE A 87 -18.90 -2.31 -13.63
C PHE A 87 -19.97 -2.20 -14.73
N GLU A 88 -19.76 -1.35 -15.74
CA GLU A 88 -20.63 -1.25 -16.91
C GLU A 88 -20.59 -2.52 -17.76
N LYS A 89 -19.41 -3.15 -17.89
CA LYS A 89 -19.23 -4.44 -18.58
C LYS A 89 -19.71 -5.64 -17.77
N TRP A 90 -19.92 -5.47 -16.46
CA TRP A 90 -20.49 -6.51 -15.61
C TRP A 90 -22.01 -6.58 -15.84
N ASP A 91 -22.41 -7.53 -16.68
CA ASP A 91 -23.82 -7.83 -16.97
C ASP A 91 -24.35 -8.90 -15.98
N PRO A 92 -25.10 -8.52 -14.92
CA PRO A 92 -25.68 -9.48 -13.97
C PRO A 92 -26.71 -10.42 -14.62
N LYS A 93 -27.20 -10.13 -15.85
CA LYS A 93 -28.13 -11.00 -16.58
C LYS A 93 -27.41 -12.15 -17.31
N LYS A 94 -26.09 -12.07 -17.50
CA LYS A 94 -25.29 -13.15 -18.11
C LYS A 94 -24.95 -14.27 -17.10
N SER A 95 -24.71 -13.92 -15.84
CA SER A 95 -24.52 -14.91 -14.75
C SER A 95 -25.79 -15.69 -14.41
N ALA A 96 -26.98 -15.14 -14.69
CA ALA A 96 -28.25 -15.86 -14.55
C ALA A 96 -28.47 -16.94 -15.62
N LYS A 97 -27.73 -16.91 -16.74
CA LYS A 97 -27.84 -17.89 -17.84
C LYS A 97 -26.90 -19.10 -17.72
N ALA A 98 -26.01 -19.11 -16.73
CA ALA A 98 -25.14 -20.24 -16.43
C ALA A 98 -25.74 -21.25 -15.44
N ALA A 99 -26.93 -20.98 -14.89
CA ALA A 99 -27.72 -21.97 -14.15
C ALA A 99 -28.67 -22.70 -15.12
N LYS A 100 -28.13 -23.66 -15.89
CA LYS A 100 -29.00 -24.64 -16.56
C LYS A 100 -29.77 -25.41 -15.50
N PRO A 101 -31.10 -25.56 -15.60
CA PRO A 101 -31.84 -26.43 -14.71
C PRO A 101 -31.32 -27.86 -14.90
N ARG A 102 -30.80 -28.46 -13.82
CA ARG A 102 -30.46 -29.88 -13.80
C ARG A 102 -31.77 -30.65 -13.98
N THR A 103 -31.89 -31.38 -15.08
CA THR A 103 -33.03 -32.27 -15.32
C THR A 103 -33.08 -33.37 -14.26
N PRO A 104 -34.27 -33.86 -13.84
CA PRO A 104 -34.43 -34.81 -12.73
C PRO A 104 -33.70 -36.15 -12.91
N VAL A 105 -33.25 -36.47 -14.12
CA VAL A 105 -32.65 -37.77 -14.47
C VAL A 105 -31.22 -37.96 -13.95
N ASP A 106 -30.53 -36.88 -13.55
CA ASP A 106 -29.16 -36.96 -13.01
C ASP A 106 -29.11 -37.06 -11.49
N ALA A 107 -30.27 -36.98 -10.81
CA ALA A 107 -30.36 -37.12 -9.35
C ALA A 107 -30.25 -38.59 -8.92
N GLU A 108 -30.94 -39.50 -9.62
CA GLU A 108 -31.04 -40.91 -9.19
C GLU A 108 -29.70 -41.68 -9.30
N LYS A 109 -28.80 -41.26 -10.21
CA LYS A 109 -27.50 -41.93 -10.38
C LYS A 109 -26.42 -41.44 -9.40
N ARG A 110 -26.68 -40.37 -8.64
CA ARG A 110 -25.72 -39.83 -7.65
C ARG A 110 -25.94 -40.38 -6.24
N ASP A 111 -27.17 -40.78 -5.90
CA ASP A 111 -27.48 -41.32 -4.58
C ASP A 111 -26.88 -42.72 -4.34
N ALA A 112 -26.64 -43.49 -5.41
CA ALA A 112 -25.97 -44.79 -5.32
C ALA A 112 -24.44 -44.71 -5.14
N ALA A 113 -23.82 -43.57 -5.43
CA ALA A 113 -22.36 -43.40 -5.38
C ALA A 113 -21.85 -42.70 -4.10
N LEU A 114 -22.74 -42.10 -3.30
CA LEU A 114 -22.37 -41.32 -2.11
C LEU A 114 -22.53 -42.06 -0.77
N GLN A 115 -22.98 -43.32 -0.76
CA GLN A 115 -23.04 -44.14 0.47
C GLN A 115 -21.78 -45.01 0.72
N ALA A 116 -20.73 -44.87 -0.08
CA ALA A 116 -19.43 -45.47 0.19
C ALA A 116 -18.51 -44.45 0.91
N GLN A 117 -18.54 -44.53 2.25
CA GLN A 117 -17.68 -43.95 3.31
C GLN A 117 -16.15 -43.80 3.00
N PRO A 118 -15.28 -43.30 3.93
CA PRO A 118 -15.40 -42.38 5.09
C PRO A 118 -14.32 -41.24 5.10
N GLU A 119 -14.34 -40.39 6.13
CA GLU A 119 -13.38 -39.31 6.48
C GLU A 119 -11.95 -39.79 6.89
N PRO A 120 -11.03 -39.00 7.52
CA PRO A 120 -10.63 -37.56 7.48
C PRO A 120 -9.08 -37.38 7.39
N LYS A 121 -8.59 -36.12 7.47
CA LYS A 121 -7.33 -35.60 8.13
C LYS A 121 -6.57 -34.60 7.22
N LYS A 122 -6.62 -33.30 7.52
CA LYS A 122 -5.81 -32.51 8.47
C LYS A 122 -4.37 -32.23 7.99
N ASP A 123 -4.19 -30.94 7.69
CA ASP A 123 -3.07 -30.06 8.04
C ASP A 123 -1.64 -30.55 7.80
N THR A 124 -0.91 -29.79 6.98
CA THR A 124 0.35 -29.18 7.43
C THR A 124 0.81 -28.11 6.44
N GLY A 125 0.86 -26.87 6.92
CA GLY A 125 1.69 -25.82 6.33
C GLY A 125 3.16 -26.09 6.63
N THR A 126 4.04 -25.62 5.76
CA THR A 126 5.46 -25.43 6.07
C THR A 126 5.91 -24.18 5.34
N ALA A 127 6.00 -23.11 6.12
CA ALA A 127 6.76 -21.93 5.79
C ALA A 127 8.25 -22.26 5.93
N ALA A 128 9.03 -21.73 4.99
CA ALA A 128 10.46 -21.62 5.06
C ALA A 128 10.88 -20.68 6.21
N ASP A 129 12.00 -20.98 6.87
CA ASP A 129 13.10 -20.03 7.11
C ASP A 129 14.19 -20.68 7.98
N THR A 130 15.42 -20.71 7.48
CA THR A 130 16.63 -20.68 8.33
C THR A 130 17.77 -20.09 7.50
N PRO A 131 18.30 -18.91 7.88
CA PRO A 131 19.54 -18.39 7.33
C PRO A 131 20.72 -18.93 8.13
N LEU A 132 21.65 -19.63 7.48
CA LEU A 132 22.96 -19.95 8.07
C LEU A 132 24.06 -19.08 7.47
N THR A 133 24.50 -18.17 8.34
CA THR A 133 25.85 -17.62 8.52
C THR A 133 27.00 -18.42 7.89
N SER A 134 27.91 -17.71 7.23
CA SER A 134 29.30 -18.09 6.91
C SER A 134 30.07 -16.76 6.99
N ALA A 135 30.90 -16.45 8.00
CA ALA A 135 32.15 -17.06 8.42
C ALA A 135 33.19 -17.12 7.29
N LYS A 136 33.95 -16.02 7.10
CA LYS A 136 35.25 -16.00 6.42
C LYS A 136 35.99 -14.69 6.74
N ASP A 137 37.07 -14.84 7.50
CA ASP A 137 38.39 -14.21 7.35
C ASP A 137 38.48 -12.75 6.86
N ASP A 138 39.09 -11.85 7.65
CA ASP A 138 40.35 -11.17 7.26
C ASP A 138 40.81 -10.07 8.25
N GLN A 139 42.07 -10.20 8.67
CA GLN A 139 43.10 -9.17 8.88
C GLN A 139 42.83 -7.94 9.78
N ALA A 140 43.51 -7.88 10.94
CA ALA A 140 44.62 -6.96 11.24
C ALA A 140 45.04 -7.05 12.72
#